data_AF-A0A9D7E8M7-F1
#
_entry.id   AF-A0A9D7E8M7-F1
#
_cell.length_a   1.000
_cell.length_b   1.000
_cell.length_c   1.000
_cell.angle_alpha   90.00
_cell.angle_beta   90.00
_cell.angle_gamma   90.00
#
_symmetry.space_group_name_H-M   'P 1'
#
loop_
_entity.id
_entity.type
_entity.pdbx_description
1 polymer ?
#
loop_
_entity_poly.entity_id
_entity_poly.type
_entity_poly.pdbx_seq_one_letter_code
_entity_poly.pdbx_strand_id
1 'polypeptide(L)'
;MRSLALVSAFLTLPFANAQVVTSVVDGNWHDPLTWDCACVPGGDTSVVIGHAVNIVQPDTLGLGDLILVLNGSLDGSALSHGGAFYNNGFLLVDRFELRTTPFQVDAVNFGSIEVQRFEQSREGFVNLGFLVADTLDSYALWENEMEGRLEVDLATGPGAVINHGIIEGTGLWAAAFVNDSNFTWIGTIHVQHSSINDGNIALIGDLVLASGLEQGGLMLVEGNVTIQGDLDLDADTALISVQGDLINYGTVGGEGVICVSDSTFNGGVISGTLDLCDITRTALAPPFLDVNTGTVGDSVVFATTGSARSMPSSSIPPCQFLMRGQRPRRIRYRSPRFHEVAFGRSTRSIRAAHIFPWSRIVPATV
;
A
#
# COMPACT_ATOMS: atom_id res chain seq x y z
N MET A 1 48.32 4.06 -56.10
CA MET A 1 47.19 4.28 -55.16
C MET A 1 46.37 2.99 -55.15
N ARG A 2 46.48 2.19 -54.09
CA ARG A 2 45.75 0.91 -53.96
C ARG A 2 44.59 1.14 -52.99
N SER A 3 43.38 1.16 -53.53
CA SER A 3 42.14 1.31 -52.77
C SER A 3 41.90 0.06 -51.93
N LEU A 4 41.89 0.24 -50.61
CA LEU A 4 41.48 -0.78 -49.64
C LEU A 4 39.95 -0.82 -49.66
N ALA A 5 39.38 -1.87 -50.25
CA ALA A 5 37.93 -2.10 -50.20
C ALA A 5 37.58 -2.68 -48.83
N LEU A 6 36.99 -1.84 -47.96
CA LEU A 6 36.45 -2.24 -46.67
C LEU A 6 35.14 -3.02 -46.92
N VAL A 7 35.20 -4.35 -46.89
CA VAL A 7 34.02 -5.21 -46.94
C VAL A 7 33.35 -5.17 -45.57
N SER A 8 32.30 -4.34 -45.47
CA SER A 8 31.43 -4.31 -44.29
C SER A 8 30.55 -5.56 -44.30
N ALA A 9 30.96 -6.57 -43.53
CA ALA A 9 30.13 -7.73 -43.23
C ALA A 9 29.01 -7.26 -42.27
N PHE A 10 27.82 -7.00 -42.81
CA PHE A 10 26.61 -6.82 -42.03
C PHE A 10 26.30 -8.13 -41.30
N LEU A 11 26.76 -8.23 -40.05
CA LEU A 11 26.36 -9.26 -39.10
C LEU A 11 24.86 -9.05 -38.82
N THR A 12 24.02 -9.84 -39.47
CA THR A 12 22.60 -9.93 -39.16
C THR A 12 22.46 -10.68 -37.83
N LEU A 13 22.51 -9.93 -36.73
CA LEU A 13 22.16 -10.47 -35.41
C LEU A 13 20.70 -10.93 -35.48
N PRO A 14 20.40 -12.20 -35.17
CA PRO A 14 19.01 -12.61 -35.04
C PRO A 14 18.40 -11.80 -33.90
N PHE A 15 17.47 -10.91 -34.23
CA PHE A 15 16.60 -10.30 -33.24
C PHE A 15 15.77 -11.44 -32.65
N ALA A 16 16.16 -11.89 -31.45
CA ALA A 16 15.34 -12.78 -30.65
C ALA A 16 14.07 -12.00 -30.29
N ASN A 17 12.99 -12.23 -31.05
CA ASN A 17 11.68 -11.72 -30.66
C ASN A 17 11.35 -12.40 -29.34
N ALA A 18 11.08 -11.59 -28.30
CA ALA A 18 10.56 -12.11 -27.04
C ALA A 18 9.33 -12.96 -27.35
N GLN A 19 9.40 -14.26 -27.04
CA GLN A 19 8.29 -15.16 -27.28
C GLN A 19 7.20 -14.88 -26.25
N VAL A 20 5.97 -14.71 -26.73
CA VAL A 20 4.78 -14.70 -25.88
C VAL A 20 4.29 -16.14 -25.75
N VAL A 21 4.10 -16.59 -24.52
CA VAL A 21 3.61 -17.93 -24.17
C VAL A 21 2.27 -17.78 -23.46
N THR A 22 1.25 -18.49 -23.94
CA THR A 22 -0.12 -18.38 -23.41
C THR A 22 -0.56 -19.70 -22.81
N SER A 23 -1.15 -19.66 -21.61
CA SER A 23 -1.78 -20.86 -21.03
C SER A 23 -2.98 -21.30 -21.89
N VAL A 24 -3.08 -22.56 -22.26
CA VAL A 24 -4.17 -23.12 -23.10
C VAL A 24 -5.11 -24.06 -22.34
N VAL A 25 -4.75 -24.42 -21.12
CA VAL A 25 -5.49 -25.31 -20.24
C VAL A 25 -5.09 -25.04 -18.78
N ASP A 26 -5.96 -25.39 -17.84
CA ASP A 26 -5.61 -25.40 -16.43
C ASP A 26 -4.47 -26.41 -16.19
N GLY A 27 -3.46 -26.07 -15.40
CA GLY A 27 -2.31 -26.94 -15.26
C GLY A 27 -1.18 -26.43 -14.39
N ASN A 28 -0.10 -27.20 -14.37
CA ASN A 28 1.13 -26.83 -13.66
C ASN A 28 1.93 -25.87 -14.55
N TRP A 29 2.49 -24.82 -13.94
CA TRP A 29 3.41 -23.88 -14.59
C TRP A 29 4.55 -24.59 -15.33
N HIS A 30 5.07 -25.68 -14.77
CA HIS A 30 6.19 -26.44 -15.30
C HIS A 30 5.78 -27.61 -16.21
N ASP A 31 4.49 -27.75 -16.54
CA ASP A 31 4.04 -28.73 -17.53
C ASP A 31 3.99 -28.07 -18.92
N PRO A 32 4.79 -28.52 -19.90
CA PRO A 32 4.73 -28.01 -21.27
C PRO A 32 3.32 -28.07 -21.90
N LEU A 33 2.47 -28.99 -21.47
CA LEU A 33 1.10 -29.12 -21.98
C LEU A 33 0.16 -28.00 -21.51
N THR A 34 0.53 -27.24 -20.49
CA THR A 34 -0.20 -26.05 -20.03
C THR A 34 -0.12 -24.92 -21.06
N TRP A 35 0.88 -24.93 -21.94
CA TRP A 35 1.29 -23.77 -22.74
C TRP A 35 1.17 -24.02 -24.25
N ASP A 36 0.79 -22.97 -25.00
CA ASP A 36 0.61 -23.01 -26.46
C ASP A 36 1.86 -23.41 -27.26
N CYS A 37 3.05 -23.13 -26.74
CA CYS A 37 4.33 -23.47 -27.35
C CYS A 37 4.77 -24.93 -27.12
N ALA A 38 4.04 -25.71 -26.31
CA ALA A 38 4.53 -26.98 -25.76
C ALA A 38 5.92 -26.83 -25.09
N CYS A 39 6.12 -25.72 -24.38
CA CYS A 39 7.33 -25.32 -23.68
C CYS A 39 7.00 -24.79 -22.29
N VAL A 40 7.97 -24.64 -21.40
CA VAL A 40 7.78 -24.04 -20.07
C VAL A 40 8.26 -22.59 -20.13
N PRO A 41 7.45 -21.59 -19.71
CA PRO A 41 7.90 -20.23 -19.58
C PRO A 41 9.12 -20.11 -18.67
N GLY A 42 10.01 -19.19 -19.01
CA GLY A 42 11.21 -18.90 -18.23
C GLY A 42 12.08 -17.83 -18.90
N GLY A 43 13.07 -17.33 -18.18
CA GLY A 43 13.94 -16.26 -18.69
C GLY A 43 13.15 -15.01 -19.07
N ASP A 44 13.39 -14.45 -20.25
CA ASP A 44 12.73 -13.20 -20.71
C ASP A 44 11.46 -13.45 -21.55
N THR A 45 10.82 -14.61 -21.39
CA THR A 45 9.56 -14.92 -22.09
C THR A 45 8.40 -14.15 -21.48
N SER A 46 7.53 -13.60 -22.33
CA SER A 46 6.31 -12.93 -21.88
C SER A 46 5.21 -13.97 -21.71
N VAL A 47 4.44 -13.89 -20.63
CA VAL A 47 3.46 -14.91 -20.22
C VAL A 47 2.08 -14.30 -20.15
N VAL A 48 1.11 -14.95 -20.80
CA VAL A 48 -0.31 -14.63 -20.69
C VAL A 48 -1.05 -15.80 -20.02
N ILE A 49 -1.62 -15.53 -18.86
CA ILE A 49 -2.39 -16.51 -18.08
C ILE A 49 -3.87 -16.22 -18.26
N GLY A 50 -4.58 -17.14 -18.91
CA GLY A 50 -6.04 -17.11 -19.10
C GLY A 50 -6.77 -18.33 -18.56
N HIS A 51 -6.03 -19.23 -17.90
CA HIS A 51 -6.51 -20.44 -17.25
C HIS A 51 -6.03 -20.48 -15.79
N ALA A 52 -6.41 -21.50 -15.03
CA ALA A 52 -5.90 -21.72 -13.69
C ALA A 52 -4.54 -22.43 -13.73
N VAL A 53 -3.47 -21.67 -13.47
CA VAL A 53 -2.09 -22.17 -13.48
C VAL A 53 -1.55 -22.26 -12.04
N ASN A 54 -0.92 -23.38 -11.70
CA ASN A 54 -0.28 -23.59 -10.40
C ASN A 54 1.25 -23.62 -10.52
N ILE A 55 1.94 -22.76 -9.77
CA ILE A 55 3.41 -22.72 -9.65
C ILE A 55 3.88 -23.50 -8.41
N VAL A 56 4.28 -24.76 -8.60
CA VAL A 56 4.64 -25.65 -7.46
C VAL A 56 6.03 -25.36 -6.87
N GLN A 57 6.94 -24.80 -7.65
CA GLN A 57 8.29 -24.44 -7.21
C GLN A 57 8.58 -22.99 -7.59
N PRO A 58 9.37 -22.24 -6.78
CA PRO A 58 9.72 -20.87 -7.09
C PRO A 58 10.28 -20.72 -8.50
N ASP A 59 9.88 -19.66 -9.20
CA ASP A 59 10.38 -19.35 -10.53
C ASP A 59 10.68 -17.84 -10.69
N THR A 60 11.36 -17.50 -11.77
CA THR A 60 11.72 -16.14 -12.13
C THR A 60 11.42 -15.87 -13.59
N LEU A 61 10.54 -14.90 -13.81
CA LEU A 61 10.42 -14.21 -15.09
C LEU A 61 11.38 -13.02 -15.08
N GLY A 62 12.31 -13.01 -16.02
CA GLY A 62 13.28 -11.95 -16.23
C GLY A 62 12.62 -10.66 -16.71
N LEU A 63 12.92 -10.25 -17.93
CA LEU A 63 12.36 -9.04 -18.53
C LEU A 63 11.05 -9.27 -19.31
N GLY A 64 10.60 -10.51 -19.40
CA GLY A 64 9.35 -10.83 -20.07
C GLY A 64 8.13 -10.36 -19.27
N ASP A 65 7.05 -10.00 -19.94
CA ASP A 65 5.85 -9.48 -19.31
C ASP A 65 5.02 -10.58 -18.64
N LEU A 66 4.23 -10.23 -17.64
CA LEU A 66 3.27 -11.12 -16.98
C LEU A 66 1.88 -10.49 -17.04
N ILE A 67 0.98 -11.15 -17.76
CA ILE A 67 -0.39 -10.69 -17.97
C ILE A 67 -1.37 -11.76 -17.47
N LEU A 68 -2.11 -11.46 -16.40
CA LEU A 68 -3.26 -12.26 -15.98
C LEU A 68 -4.51 -11.61 -16.57
N VAL A 69 -5.21 -12.33 -17.45
CA VAL A 69 -6.51 -11.85 -17.97
C VAL A 69 -7.62 -12.14 -16.96
N LEU A 70 -8.82 -11.60 -17.19
CA LEU A 70 -9.94 -11.62 -16.24
C LEU A 70 -10.29 -12.99 -15.64
N ASN A 71 -10.15 -14.07 -16.42
CA ASN A 71 -10.43 -15.45 -15.96
C ASN A 71 -9.15 -16.24 -15.61
N GLY A 72 -7.97 -15.63 -15.76
CA GLY A 72 -6.70 -16.27 -15.43
C GLY A 72 -6.45 -16.22 -13.94
N SER A 73 -5.86 -17.30 -13.41
CA SER A 73 -5.34 -17.30 -12.05
C SER A 73 -3.97 -17.95 -11.97
N LEU A 74 -3.09 -17.37 -11.16
CA LEU A 74 -1.81 -17.97 -10.80
C LEU A 74 -1.81 -18.27 -9.31
N ASP A 75 -1.72 -19.55 -8.94
CA ASP A 75 -1.70 -20.03 -7.56
C ASP A 75 -0.38 -20.76 -7.23
N GLY A 76 0.17 -20.63 -6.03
CA GLY A 76 1.20 -21.55 -5.54
C GLY A 76 2.35 -20.89 -4.79
N SER A 77 3.58 -21.27 -5.13
CA SER A 77 4.80 -20.96 -4.39
C SER A 77 5.27 -19.51 -4.57
N ALA A 78 6.34 -19.26 -5.33
CA ALA A 78 6.90 -17.91 -5.45
C ALA A 78 7.18 -17.53 -6.90
N LEU A 79 6.94 -16.26 -7.23
CA LEU A 79 7.28 -15.69 -8.52
C LEU A 79 8.02 -14.36 -8.35
N SER A 80 9.20 -14.29 -8.96
CA SER A 80 9.97 -13.05 -9.10
C SER A 80 9.86 -12.55 -10.54
N HIS A 81 9.57 -11.27 -10.72
CA HIS A 81 9.18 -10.71 -12.02
C HIS A 81 9.84 -9.35 -12.30
N GLY A 82 10.43 -9.18 -13.49
CA GLY A 82 11.05 -7.93 -13.91
C GLY A 82 10.33 -7.17 -15.04
N GLY A 83 9.60 -7.84 -15.94
CA GLY A 83 8.93 -7.21 -17.09
C GLY A 83 7.66 -6.43 -16.74
N ALA A 84 6.87 -6.01 -17.73
CA ALA A 84 5.59 -5.36 -17.45
C ALA A 84 4.64 -6.33 -16.70
N PHE A 85 3.82 -5.80 -15.80
CA PHE A 85 2.90 -6.62 -15.01
C PHE A 85 1.48 -6.05 -15.14
N TYR A 86 0.54 -6.90 -15.55
CA TYR A 86 -0.87 -6.53 -15.66
C TYR A 86 -1.73 -7.63 -15.05
N ASN A 87 -2.29 -7.38 -13.87
CA ASN A 87 -3.21 -8.33 -13.24
C ASN A 87 -4.66 -7.87 -13.39
N ASN A 88 -5.43 -8.56 -14.24
CA ASN A 88 -6.89 -8.42 -14.30
C ASN A 88 -7.62 -9.62 -13.67
N GLY A 89 -6.87 -10.64 -13.23
CA GLY A 89 -7.39 -11.90 -12.72
C GLY A 89 -7.07 -12.07 -11.23
N PHE A 90 -6.60 -13.26 -10.86
CA PHE A 90 -6.32 -13.63 -9.47
C PHE A 90 -4.89 -14.15 -9.31
N LEU A 91 -4.08 -13.47 -8.48
CA LEU A 91 -2.73 -13.90 -8.11
C LEU A 91 -2.71 -14.33 -6.65
N LEU A 92 -2.48 -15.61 -6.38
CA LEU A 92 -2.40 -16.20 -5.05
C LEU A 92 -1.07 -16.95 -4.89
N VAL A 93 -0.02 -16.29 -4.42
CA VAL A 93 1.30 -16.95 -4.28
C VAL A 93 1.89 -16.70 -2.92
N ASP A 94 2.66 -17.64 -2.36
CA ASP A 94 3.36 -17.43 -1.09
C ASP A 94 4.24 -16.17 -1.14
N ARG A 95 4.97 -15.96 -2.25
CA ARG A 95 5.79 -14.75 -2.44
C ARG A 95 5.66 -14.20 -3.85
N PHE A 96 5.43 -12.91 -3.96
CA PHE A 96 5.50 -12.18 -5.23
C PHE A 96 6.50 -11.02 -5.12
N GLU A 97 7.46 -10.97 -6.04
CA GLU A 97 8.51 -9.96 -6.06
C GLU A 97 8.50 -9.18 -7.38
N LEU A 98 8.28 -7.86 -7.31
CA LEU A 98 8.44 -6.94 -8.43
C LEU A 98 9.84 -6.33 -8.40
N ARG A 99 10.71 -6.81 -9.28
CA ARG A 99 12.12 -6.42 -9.34
C ARG A 99 12.34 -5.15 -10.14
N THR A 100 13.31 -4.36 -9.69
CA THR A 100 13.86 -3.26 -10.48
C THR A 100 14.51 -3.82 -11.74
N THR A 101 14.28 -3.16 -12.88
CA THR A 101 15.01 -3.43 -14.12
C THR A 101 15.58 -2.12 -14.67
N PRO A 102 16.50 -2.18 -15.66
CA PRO A 102 17.02 -0.98 -16.32
C PRO A 102 15.93 -0.12 -17.00
N PHE A 103 14.75 -0.70 -17.23
CA PHE A 103 13.61 -0.02 -17.82
C PHE A 103 12.47 0.05 -16.81
N GLN A 104 11.99 1.25 -16.54
CA GLN A 104 10.75 1.41 -15.80
C GLN A 104 9.61 1.00 -16.73
N VAL A 105 9.16 -0.24 -16.58
CA VAL A 105 7.99 -0.76 -17.28
C VAL A 105 6.74 -0.52 -16.41
N ASP A 106 5.55 -0.76 -16.93
CA ASP A 106 4.28 -0.58 -16.19
C ASP A 106 3.96 -1.80 -15.33
N ALA A 107 3.50 -1.59 -14.08
CA ALA A 107 3.04 -2.65 -13.20
C ALA A 107 1.70 -2.24 -12.59
N VAL A 108 0.61 -2.88 -13.01
CA VAL A 108 -0.74 -2.48 -12.64
C VAL A 108 -1.56 -3.67 -12.15
N ASN A 109 -2.17 -3.53 -10.98
CA ASN A 109 -3.14 -4.48 -10.45
C ASN A 109 -4.57 -3.92 -10.58
N PHE A 110 -5.36 -4.49 -11.49
CA PHE A 110 -6.81 -4.26 -11.60
C PHE A 110 -7.62 -5.35 -10.88
N GLY A 111 -7.03 -6.54 -10.68
CA GLY A 111 -7.67 -7.73 -10.14
C GLY A 111 -7.47 -7.89 -8.63
N SER A 112 -7.17 -9.12 -8.20
CA SER A 112 -6.82 -9.40 -6.82
C SER A 112 -5.44 -10.05 -6.71
N ILE A 113 -4.67 -9.60 -5.73
CA ILE A 113 -3.40 -10.16 -5.30
C ILE A 113 -3.57 -10.58 -3.85
N GLU A 114 -3.28 -11.83 -3.54
CA GLU A 114 -3.22 -12.37 -2.18
C GLU A 114 -1.89 -13.09 -2.03
N VAL A 115 -1.03 -12.60 -1.16
CA VAL A 115 0.30 -13.18 -0.96
C VAL A 115 0.67 -13.23 0.50
N GLN A 116 1.56 -14.14 0.91
CA GLN A 116 2.14 -14.02 2.25
C GLN A 116 3.17 -12.90 2.26
N ARG A 117 3.98 -12.80 1.21
CA ARG A 117 4.99 -11.74 1.09
C ARG A 117 4.93 -11.04 -0.26
N PHE A 118 4.70 -9.74 -0.24
CA PHE A 118 4.83 -8.87 -1.40
C PHE A 118 6.11 -8.04 -1.27
N GLU A 119 7.07 -8.28 -2.16
CA GLU A 119 8.31 -7.51 -2.24
C GLU A 119 8.24 -6.58 -3.45
N GLN A 120 8.11 -5.29 -3.19
CA GLN A 120 8.16 -4.26 -4.23
C GLN A 120 9.53 -3.59 -4.16
N SER A 121 10.30 -3.70 -5.25
CA SER A 121 11.56 -2.97 -5.43
C SER A 121 11.55 -2.07 -6.67
N ARG A 122 10.39 -1.96 -7.32
CA ARG A 122 10.23 -1.29 -8.60
C ARG A 122 9.24 -0.16 -8.51
N GLU A 123 9.70 1.04 -8.86
CA GLU A 123 8.86 2.23 -8.94
C GLU A 123 7.71 2.08 -9.94
N GLY A 124 6.58 2.74 -9.65
CA GLY A 124 5.44 2.84 -10.57
C GLY A 124 4.51 1.62 -10.56
N PHE A 125 4.51 0.83 -9.48
CA PHE A 125 3.41 -0.11 -9.24
C PHE A 125 2.14 0.68 -8.90
N VAL A 126 1.02 0.33 -9.54
CA VAL A 126 -0.27 0.97 -9.33
C VAL A 126 -1.30 -0.10 -8.94
N ASN A 127 -1.88 0.02 -7.75
CA ASN A 127 -2.96 -0.82 -7.27
C ASN A 127 -4.31 -0.14 -7.45
N LEU A 128 -5.10 -0.60 -8.43
CA LEU A 128 -6.49 -0.22 -8.66
C LEU A 128 -7.48 -1.28 -8.14
N GLY A 129 -6.98 -2.46 -7.79
CA GLY A 129 -7.76 -3.61 -7.32
C GLY A 129 -7.57 -3.90 -5.83
N PHE A 130 -7.58 -5.18 -5.49
CA PHE A 130 -7.40 -5.65 -4.11
C PHE A 130 -6.02 -6.28 -3.92
N LEU A 131 -5.31 -5.89 -2.87
CA LEU A 131 -4.02 -6.44 -2.50
C LEU A 131 -4.05 -6.83 -1.01
N VAL A 132 -3.87 -8.11 -0.74
CA VAL A 132 -3.69 -8.66 0.62
C VAL A 132 -2.28 -9.21 0.74
N ALA A 133 -1.57 -8.80 1.78
CA ALA A 133 -0.25 -9.32 2.10
C ALA A 133 -0.06 -9.55 3.60
N ASP A 134 0.48 -10.69 4.04
CA ASP A 134 0.91 -10.79 5.45
C ASP A 134 2.10 -9.83 5.70
N THR A 135 3.01 -9.73 4.74
CA THR A 135 4.16 -8.82 4.77
C THR A 135 4.32 -8.09 3.44
N LEU A 136 4.38 -6.76 3.51
CA LEU A 136 4.74 -5.86 2.43
C LEU A 136 6.14 -5.30 2.70
N ASP A 137 7.09 -5.59 1.82
CA ASP A 137 8.39 -4.93 1.79
C ASP A 137 8.44 -3.97 0.61
N SER A 138 8.34 -2.67 0.90
CA SER A 138 8.32 -1.59 -0.08
C SER A 138 9.67 -0.89 -0.12
N TYR A 139 10.42 -1.04 -1.21
CA TYR A 139 11.71 -0.39 -1.42
C TYR A 139 11.67 0.72 -2.47
N ALA A 140 10.53 0.91 -3.14
CA ALA A 140 10.34 1.95 -4.14
C ALA A 140 8.96 2.61 -4.01
N LEU A 141 8.77 3.76 -4.66
CA LEU A 141 7.51 4.48 -4.68
C LEU A 141 6.43 3.68 -5.45
N TRP A 142 5.23 3.58 -4.89
CA TRP A 142 4.07 3.03 -5.58
C TRP A 142 2.76 3.62 -5.08
N GLU A 143 1.70 3.42 -5.85
CA GLU A 143 0.41 4.08 -5.69
C GLU A 143 -0.71 3.06 -5.39
N ASN A 144 -1.46 3.30 -4.32
CA ASN A 144 -2.76 2.68 -4.07
C ASN A 144 -3.84 3.68 -4.50
N GLU A 145 -4.38 3.49 -5.69
CA GLU A 145 -5.31 4.42 -6.34
C GLU A 145 -6.67 4.46 -5.65
N MET A 146 -7.54 5.39 -6.06
CA MET A 146 -8.85 5.62 -5.43
C MET A 146 -9.74 4.37 -5.35
N GLU A 147 -9.65 3.49 -6.34
CA GLU A 147 -10.37 2.20 -6.37
C GLU A 147 -9.61 1.08 -5.64
N GLY A 148 -8.33 1.31 -5.36
CA GLY A 148 -7.40 0.39 -4.73
C GLY A 148 -7.67 0.18 -3.25
N ARG A 149 -7.56 -1.08 -2.82
CA ARG A 149 -7.57 -1.46 -1.41
C ARG A 149 -6.37 -2.33 -1.07
N LEU A 150 -5.66 -1.95 -0.01
CA LEU A 150 -4.53 -2.65 0.57
C LEU A 150 -4.92 -3.17 1.97
N GLU A 151 -4.73 -4.47 2.19
CA GLU A 151 -4.80 -5.11 3.50
C GLU A 151 -3.44 -5.74 3.85
N VAL A 152 -2.82 -5.30 4.95
CA VAL A 152 -1.49 -5.79 5.33
C VAL A 152 -1.26 -5.95 6.84
N ASP A 153 -0.53 -6.98 7.26
CA ASP A 153 -0.18 -7.24 8.68
C ASP A 153 1.20 -6.70 9.10
N LEU A 154 2.10 -6.48 8.14
CA LEU A 154 3.41 -5.90 8.37
C LEU A 154 3.84 -5.15 7.11
N ALA A 155 4.03 -3.84 7.20
CA ALA A 155 4.57 -3.04 6.11
C ALA A 155 5.93 -2.48 6.51
N THR A 156 6.99 -2.75 5.75
CA THR A 156 8.34 -2.24 6.02
C THR A 156 9.02 -1.73 4.77
N GLY A 157 10.08 -0.93 4.97
CA GLY A 157 10.98 -0.50 3.90
C GLY A 157 10.92 1.00 3.62
N PRO A 158 11.92 1.53 2.91
CA PRO A 158 12.04 2.96 2.65
C PRO A 158 11.13 3.47 1.52
N GLY A 159 10.53 2.57 0.73
CA GLY A 159 9.67 2.93 -0.40
C GLY A 159 8.34 3.49 0.08
N ALA A 160 8.01 4.70 -0.35
CA ALA A 160 6.77 5.35 0.04
C ALA A 160 5.54 4.74 -0.66
N VAL A 161 4.48 4.53 0.13
CA VAL A 161 3.15 4.19 -0.38
C VAL A 161 2.34 5.48 -0.52
N ILE A 162 1.98 5.85 -1.74
CA ILE A 162 1.02 6.94 -1.98
C ILE A 162 -0.38 6.33 -1.93
N ASN A 163 -1.22 6.79 -1.00
CA ASN A 163 -2.55 6.24 -0.78
C ASN A 163 -3.66 7.24 -1.11
N HIS A 164 -4.32 6.98 -2.24
CA HIS A 164 -5.57 7.59 -2.69
C HIS A 164 -6.82 6.74 -2.37
N GLY A 165 -6.62 5.45 -2.10
CA GLY A 165 -7.66 4.48 -1.81
C GLY A 165 -7.83 4.16 -0.32
N ILE A 166 -8.00 2.88 -0.02
CA ILE A 166 -8.17 2.38 1.36
C ILE A 166 -6.96 1.55 1.77
N ILE A 167 -6.33 1.91 2.88
CA ILE A 167 -5.36 1.06 3.59
C ILE A 167 -5.99 0.59 4.88
N GLU A 168 -6.00 -0.72 5.08
CA GLU A 168 -6.37 -1.38 6.33
C GLU A 168 -5.28 -2.35 6.74
N GLY A 169 -5.08 -2.55 8.04
CA GLY A 169 -4.10 -3.54 8.46
C GLY A 169 -3.92 -3.68 9.95
N THR A 170 -3.03 -4.59 10.31
CA THR A 170 -2.66 -4.86 11.69
C THR A 170 -1.14 -4.91 11.86
N GLY A 171 -0.63 -5.02 13.09
CA GLY A 171 0.79 -5.23 13.34
C GLY A 171 1.61 -3.95 13.27
N LEU A 172 2.67 -3.94 12.46
CA LEU A 172 3.63 -2.83 12.39
C LEU A 172 3.62 -2.20 11.00
N TRP A 173 3.39 -0.89 10.94
CA TRP A 173 3.69 -0.08 9.77
C TRP A 173 4.98 0.68 9.99
N ALA A 174 6.01 0.39 9.20
CA ALA A 174 7.34 1.03 9.25
C ALA A 174 7.80 1.53 7.86
N ALA A 175 6.86 1.68 6.92
CA ALA A 175 7.12 2.23 5.60
C ALA A 175 6.84 3.75 5.56
N ALA A 176 7.51 4.45 4.64
CA ALA A 176 7.12 5.82 4.31
C ALA A 176 5.72 5.83 3.70
N PHE A 177 4.96 6.91 3.90
CA PHE A 177 3.64 7.04 3.26
C PHE A 177 3.30 8.50 2.92
N VAL A 178 2.47 8.64 1.89
CA VAL A 178 1.73 9.86 1.57
C VAL A 178 0.25 9.46 1.55
N ASN A 179 -0.53 9.95 2.50
CA ASN A 179 -1.93 9.57 2.63
C ASN A 179 -2.83 10.77 2.38
N ASP A 180 -3.68 10.74 1.35
CA ASP A 180 -4.73 11.74 1.11
C ASP A 180 -6.15 11.13 1.21
N SER A 181 -6.25 9.88 1.67
CA SER A 181 -7.50 9.13 1.79
C SER A 181 -7.59 8.41 3.14
N ASN A 182 -8.15 7.20 3.19
CA ASN A 182 -8.41 6.48 4.45
C ASN A 182 -7.31 5.47 4.78
N PHE A 183 -6.78 5.57 5.99
CA PHE A 183 -5.79 4.66 6.55
C PHE A 183 -6.24 4.22 7.95
N THR A 184 -6.66 2.97 8.07
CA THR A 184 -7.05 2.36 9.35
C THR A 184 -6.03 1.30 9.77
N TRP A 185 -5.55 1.36 11.01
CA TRP A 185 -4.50 0.47 11.48
C TRP A 185 -4.74 -0.03 12.92
N ILE A 186 -4.40 -1.29 13.18
CA ILE A 186 -4.42 -1.88 14.53
C ILE A 186 -3.01 -2.36 14.89
N GLY A 187 -2.36 -1.68 15.84
CA GLY A 187 -1.00 -2.01 16.26
C GLY A 187 -0.16 -0.75 16.34
N THR A 188 1.01 -0.75 15.73
CA THR A 188 1.94 0.39 15.78
C THR A 188 2.19 0.96 14.40
N ILE A 189 2.08 2.28 14.28
CA ILE A 189 2.65 3.02 13.14
C ILE A 189 3.97 3.62 13.64
N HIS A 190 5.08 3.18 13.04
CA HIS A 190 6.42 3.67 13.31
C HIS A 190 6.93 4.44 12.08
N VAL A 191 6.81 5.76 12.12
CA VAL A 191 7.26 6.64 11.04
C VAL A 191 8.78 6.76 11.09
N GLN A 192 9.47 5.86 10.38
CA GLN A 192 10.93 5.81 10.28
C GLN A 192 11.50 6.72 9.18
N HIS A 193 10.65 7.19 8.28
CA HIS A 193 10.98 8.01 7.14
C HIS A 193 9.96 9.15 7.03
N SER A 194 10.35 10.27 6.41
CA SER A 194 9.45 11.40 6.17
C SER A 194 8.15 10.95 5.52
N SER A 195 7.02 11.33 6.11
CA SER A 195 5.69 10.94 5.67
C SER A 195 4.74 12.13 5.69
N ILE A 196 3.68 12.08 4.88
CA ILE A 196 2.67 13.13 4.75
C ILE A 196 1.29 12.50 4.98
N ASN A 197 0.44 13.18 5.75
CA ASN A 197 -0.95 12.82 5.90
C ASN A 197 -1.89 14.03 5.73
N ASP A 198 -2.55 14.07 4.59
CA ASP A 198 -3.65 14.98 4.27
C ASP A 198 -5.02 14.30 4.38
N GLY A 199 -5.04 12.98 4.55
CA GLY A 199 -6.24 12.16 4.68
C GLY A 199 -6.66 11.89 6.14
N ASN A 200 -7.36 10.78 6.33
CA ASN A 200 -7.83 10.29 7.63
C ASN A 200 -7.00 9.10 8.09
N ILE A 201 -6.37 9.21 9.26
CA ILE A 201 -5.73 8.10 9.96
C ILE A 201 -6.56 7.73 11.19
N ALA A 202 -6.98 6.47 11.27
CA ALA A 202 -7.59 5.87 12.45
C ALA A 202 -6.70 4.74 12.98
N LEU A 203 -6.02 4.98 14.09
CA LEU A 203 -5.05 4.07 14.69
C LEU A 203 -5.56 3.55 16.03
N ILE A 204 -5.69 2.23 16.15
CA ILE A 204 -5.87 1.54 17.43
C ILE A 204 -4.51 0.97 17.86
N GLY A 205 -3.83 1.71 18.74
CA GLY A 205 -2.50 1.42 19.23
C GLY A 205 -1.59 2.64 19.15
N ASP A 206 -0.28 2.41 18.99
CA ASP A 206 0.72 3.44 19.25
C ASP A 206 1.28 4.08 17.97
N LEU A 207 1.50 5.39 18.01
CA LEU A 207 2.22 6.14 16.97
C LEU A 207 3.60 6.49 17.49
N VAL A 208 4.64 6.13 16.72
CA VAL A 208 6.03 6.49 17.01
C VAL A 208 6.59 7.26 15.82
N LEU A 209 6.92 8.53 16.01
CA LEU A 209 7.53 9.39 15.01
C LEU A 209 9.04 9.43 15.23
N ALA A 210 9.78 8.55 14.56
CA ALA A 210 11.24 8.56 14.57
C ALA A 210 11.83 9.53 13.52
N SER A 211 11.01 9.92 12.54
CA SER A 211 11.33 10.88 11.48
C SER A 211 10.22 11.95 11.38
N GLY A 212 10.26 12.76 10.31
CA GLY A 212 9.29 13.82 10.05
C GLY A 212 7.89 13.29 9.68
N LEU A 213 6.84 13.89 10.22
CA LEU A 213 5.47 13.75 9.76
C LEU A 213 4.85 15.13 9.53
N GLU A 214 4.45 15.40 8.29
CA GLU A 214 3.59 16.52 7.92
C GLU A 214 2.14 16.07 8.02
N GLN A 215 1.35 16.74 8.85
CA GLN A 215 -0.04 16.40 9.14
C GLN A 215 -0.94 17.56 8.73
N GLY A 216 -1.65 17.41 7.61
CA GLY A 216 -2.71 18.33 7.17
C GLY A 216 -4.13 17.81 7.47
N GLY A 217 -4.29 16.50 7.67
CA GLY A 217 -5.58 15.84 7.79
C GLY A 217 -6.07 15.56 9.22
N LEU A 218 -6.92 14.54 9.34
CA LEU A 218 -7.44 14.04 10.62
C LEU A 218 -6.67 12.80 11.08
N MET A 219 -6.22 12.79 12.33
CA MET A 219 -5.60 11.62 12.95
C MET A 219 -6.24 11.32 14.30
N LEU A 220 -6.71 10.09 14.46
CA LEU A 220 -7.31 9.57 15.69
C LEU A 220 -6.44 8.42 16.20
N VAL A 221 -5.85 8.57 17.39
CA VAL A 221 -4.95 7.58 17.99
C VAL A 221 -5.55 7.06 19.30
N GLU A 222 -6.00 5.81 19.30
CA GLU A 222 -6.41 5.06 20.50
C GLU A 222 -5.22 4.36 21.16
N GLY A 223 -4.21 5.15 21.53
CA GLY A 223 -3.00 4.69 22.20
C GLY A 223 -2.06 5.87 22.42
N ASN A 224 -0.76 5.60 22.51
CA ASN A 224 0.23 6.62 22.82
C ASN A 224 0.83 7.23 21.55
N VAL A 225 1.20 8.50 21.63
CA VAL A 225 1.99 9.19 20.60
C VAL A 225 3.35 9.52 21.18
N THR A 226 4.42 8.97 20.58
CA THR A 226 5.81 9.29 20.91
C THR A 226 6.47 10.01 19.75
N ILE A 227 6.96 11.22 20.00
CA ILE A 227 7.59 12.08 18.99
C ILE A 227 9.08 12.17 19.30
N GLN A 228 9.92 11.62 18.42
CA GLN A 228 11.37 11.70 18.48
C GLN A 228 11.94 12.52 17.32
N GLY A 229 11.26 12.52 16.17
CA GLY A 229 11.53 13.37 15.01
C GLY A 229 10.72 14.67 15.03
N ASP A 230 10.27 15.10 13.87
CA ASP A 230 9.51 16.33 13.70
C ASP A 230 8.04 16.02 13.40
N LEU A 231 7.12 16.70 14.08
CA LEU A 231 5.71 16.72 13.76
C LEU A 231 5.34 18.15 13.35
N ASP A 232 4.96 18.34 12.09
CA ASP A 232 4.52 19.63 11.57
C ASP A 232 3.03 19.56 11.21
N LEU A 233 2.24 20.45 11.80
CA LEU A 233 0.83 20.59 11.46
C LEU A 233 0.72 21.62 10.34
N ASP A 234 0.51 21.17 9.09
CA ASP A 234 0.64 22.02 7.89
C ASP A 234 -0.62 22.87 7.60
N ALA A 235 -1.69 22.73 8.39
CA ALA A 235 -2.93 23.47 8.18
C ALA A 235 -3.68 23.72 9.48
N ASP A 236 -4.40 24.84 9.57
CA ASP A 236 -5.29 25.14 10.70
C ASP A 236 -6.42 24.10 10.90
N THR A 237 -6.69 23.30 9.87
CA THR A 237 -7.61 22.15 9.89
C THR A 237 -7.00 20.84 10.41
N ALA A 238 -5.68 20.78 10.56
CA ALA A 238 -4.99 19.59 11.03
C ALA A 238 -5.42 19.25 12.47
N LEU A 239 -5.86 18.01 12.69
CA LEU A 239 -6.30 17.54 14.00
C LEU A 239 -5.63 16.21 14.35
N ILE A 240 -5.02 16.16 15.53
CA ILE A 240 -4.58 14.93 16.18
C ILE A 240 -5.32 14.77 17.50
N SER A 241 -6.10 13.70 17.63
CA SER A 241 -6.74 13.30 18.88
C SER A 241 -6.04 12.07 19.45
N VAL A 242 -5.46 12.21 20.63
CA VAL A 242 -4.72 11.17 21.35
C VAL A 242 -5.53 10.74 22.57
N GLN A 243 -5.91 9.46 22.63
CA GLN A 243 -6.59 8.91 23.80
C GLN A 243 -5.62 8.52 24.93
N GLY A 244 -4.38 8.13 24.59
CA GLY A 244 -3.33 7.83 25.55
C GLY A 244 -2.42 9.02 25.83
N ASP A 245 -1.15 8.72 26.07
CA ASP A 245 -0.13 9.71 26.40
C ASP A 245 0.45 10.37 25.15
N LEU A 246 0.78 11.66 25.27
CA LEU A 246 1.64 12.36 24.33
C LEU A 246 3.03 12.56 24.94
N ILE A 247 4.05 11.97 24.32
CA ILE A 247 5.44 12.08 24.76
C ILE A 247 6.26 12.76 23.66
N ASN A 248 6.65 14.01 23.87
CA ASN A 248 7.47 14.76 22.94
C ASN A 248 8.94 14.84 23.39
N TYR A 249 9.84 14.26 22.59
CA TYR A 249 11.29 14.45 22.68
C TYR A 249 11.86 15.23 21.49
N GLY A 250 11.10 15.38 20.40
CA GLY A 250 11.51 16.04 19.17
C GLY A 250 10.92 17.44 19.03
N THR A 251 10.52 17.79 17.80
CA THR A 251 9.90 19.08 17.48
C THR A 251 8.43 18.89 17.16
N VAL A 252 7.57 19.71 17.76
CA VAL A 252 6.16 19.86 17.37
C VAL A 252 5.95 21.31 16.93
N GLY A 253 5.42 21.50 15.73
CA GLY A 253 5.27 22.80 15.10
C GLY A 253 3.98 22.95 14.30
N GLY A 254 3.93 24.04 13.53
CA GLY A 254 2.85 24.30 12.58
C GLY A 254 1.63 25.03 13.17
N GLU A 255 0.52 24.89 12.46
CA GLU A 255 -0.80 25.41 12.79
C GLU A 255 -1.77 24.22 12.86
N GLY A 256 -2.69 24.18 13.82
CA GLY A 256 -3.62 23.03 13.96
C GLY A 256 -3.93 22.72 15.41
N VAL A 257 -4.47 21.53 15.67
CA VAL A 257 -4.93 21.14 17.00
C VAL A 257 -4.39 19.78 17.41
N ILE A 258 -3.85 19.69 18.63
CA ILE A 258 -3.55 18.44 19.30
C ILE A 258 -4.38 18.35 20.59
N CYS A 259 -5.14 17.27 20.74
CA CYS A 259 -5.93 16.99 21.93
C CYS A 259 -5.46 15.70 22.59
N VAL A 260 -5.09 15.75 23.87
CA VAL A 260 -4.57 14.62 24.65
C VAL A 260 -5.51 14.35 25.82
N SER A 261 -5.91 13.09 25.96
CA SER A 261 -6.90 12.67 26.96
C SER A 261 -6.29 12.08 28.23
N ASP A 262 -5.08 11.53 28.13
CA ASP A 262 -4.26 11.11 29.27
C ASP A 262 -3.07 12.07 29.39
N SER A 263 -1.87 11.61 29.73
CA SER A 263 -0.79 12.50 30.18
C SER A 263 -0.01 13.18 29.05
N THR A 264 0.44 14.41 29.28
CA THR A 264 1.39 15.10 28.38
C THR A 264 2.80 15.26 28.99
N PHE A 265 3.80 14.81 28.24
CA PHE A 265 5.21 15.06 28.54
C PHE A 265 5.87 15.83 27.39
N ASN A 266 6.47 16.97 27.70
CA ASN A 266 7.33 17.69 26.77
C ASN A 266 8.77 17.78 27.29
N GLY A 267 9.66 17.03 26.65
CA GLY A 267 11.11 17.15 26.78
C GLY A 267 11.78 17.83 25.58
N GLY A 268 11.04 18.06 24.49
CA GLY A 268 11.52 18.65 23.24
C GLY A 268 11.13 20.12 23.06
N VAL A 269 10.77 20.49 21.83
CA VAL A 269 10.30 21.83 21.46
C VAL A 269 8.86 21.74 20.95
N ILE A 270 7.99 22.59 21.47
CA ILE A 270 6.66 22.85 20.93
C ILE A 270 6.63 24.32 20.50
N SER A 271 6.32 24.59 19.23
CA SER A 271 6.33 25.94 18.66
C SER A 271 5.20 26.10 17.63
N GLY A 272 5.16 27.23 16.92
CA GLY A 272 4.09 27.51 15.95
C GLY A 272 2.86 28.15 16.58
N THR A 273 1.74 28.11 15.87
CA THR A 273 0.46 28.73 16.26
C THR A 273 -0.60 27.70 16.63
N LEU A 274 -0.18 26.44 16.87
CA LEU A 274 -1.05 25.32 17.20
C LEU A 274 -1.78 25.50 18.54
N ASP A 275 -2.98 24.91 18.61
CA ASP A 275 -3.80 24.77 19.80
C ASP A 275 -3.52 23.41 20.46
N LEU A 276 -3.04 23.42 21.71
CA LEU A 276 -2.78 22.22 22.50
C LEU A 276 -3.82 22.08 23.63
N CYS A 277 -4.54 20.97 23.62
CA CYS A 277 -5.56 20.66 24.62
C CYS A 277 -5.11 19.48 25.47
N ASP A 278 -4.65 19.75 26.68
CA ASP A 278 -4.37 18.74 27.70
C ASP A 278 -5.52 18.74 28.73
N ILE A 279 -6.22 17.60 28.81
CA ILE A 279 -7.37 17.42 29.70
C ILE A 279 -6.93 17.09 31.14
N THR A 280 -5.77 16.45 31.33
CA THR A 280 -5.28 16.00 32.63
C THR A 280 -4.33 16.97 33.32
N ARG A 281 -3.94 18.06 32.65
CA ARG A 281 -2.99 19.07 33.11
C ARG A 281 -2.88 19.24 34.62
N THR A 282 -1.66 19.11 35.13
CA THR A 282 -1.34 19.42 36.54
C THR A 282 -0.94 20.88 36.77
N ALA A 283 -0.48 21.59 35.73
CA ALA A 283 -0.07 22.99 35.84
C ALA A 283 -1.26 23.95 35.95
N LEU A 284 -1.15 24.95 36.83
CA LEU A 284 -2.17 26.00 37.03
C LEU A 284 -1.90 27.27 36.20
N ALA A 285 -0.77 27.33 35.51
CA ALA A 285 -0.38 28.40 34.60
C ALA A 285 0.32 27.79 33.37
N PRO A 286 0.35 28.49 32.21
CA PRO A 286 1.05 28.01 31.02
C PRO A 286 2.54 27.72 31.28
N PRO A 287 3.14 26.72 30.60
CA PRO A 287 2.48 25.78 29.69
C PRO A 287 1.61 24.78 30.46
N PHE A 288 0.37 24.57 29.99
CA PHE A 288 -0.59 23.67 30.63
C PHE A 288 -0.35 22.22 30.21
N LEU A 289 0.79 21.68 30.66
CA LEU A 289 1.22 20.30 30.44
C LEU A 289 1.38 19.58 31.79
N ASP A 290 1.31 18.25 31.80
CA ASP A 290 1.56 17.48 33.01
C ASP A 290 3.03 17.53 33.42
N VAL A 291 3.93 17.40 32.45
CA VAL A 291 5.36 17.55 32.66
C VAL A 291 5.97 18.32 31.50
N ASN A 292 6.61 19.46 31.82
CA ASN A 292 7.37 20.24 30.84
C ASN A 292 8.81 20.45 31.32
N THR A 293 9.76 19.75 30.69
CA THR A 293 11.19 20.00 30.83
C THR A 293 11.81 20.63 29.58
N GLY A 294 11.03 20.70 28.49
CA GLY A 294 11.41 21.29 27.22
C GLY A 294 10.99 22.75 27.06
N THR A 295 10.97 23.22 25.81
CA THR A 295 10.57 24.58 25.44
C THR A 295 9.18 24.57 24.82
N VAL A 296 8.38 25.57 25.18
CA VAL A 296 7.10 25.85 24.52
C VAL A 296 7.10 27.31 24.07
N GLY A 297 6.81 27.55 22.79
CA GLY A 297 6.78 28.87 22.20
C GLY A 297 5.60 29.71 22.68
N ASP A 298 5.78 31.03 22.75
CA ASP A 298 4.78 31.98 23.27
C ASP A 298 3.50 32.05 22.41
N SER A 299 3.56 31.62 21.16
CA SER A 299 2.44 31.59 20.22
C SER A 299 1.57 30.34 20.32
N VAL A 300 1.98 29.33 21.11
CA VAL A 300 1.19 28.12 21.35
C VAL A 300 -0.01 28.49 22.22
N VAL A 301 -1.19 28.14 21.76
CA VAL A 301 -2.43 28.39 22.49
C VAL A 301 -2.82 27.11 23.23
N PHE A 302 -3.26 27.26 24.48
CA PHE A 302 -3.71 26.13 25.27
C PHE A 302 -5.22 26.19 25.47
N ALA A 303 -5.94 25.16 25.01
CA ALA A 303 -7.38 25.08 25.24
C ALA A 303 -7.69 24.32 26.53
N THR A 304 -8.57 24.86 27.35
CA THR A 304 -8.83 24.33 28.69
C THR A 304 -9.91 23.25 28.76
N THR A 305 -10.75 23.14 27.73
CA THR A 305 -11.86 22.18 27.63
C THR A 305 -12.23 21.92 26.17
N GLY A 306 -11.58 20.96 25.48
CA GLY A 306 -12.03 20.37 24.18
C GLY A 306 -12.47 21.34 23.07
N SER A 307 -12.17 22.62 23.20
CA SER A 307 -12.67 23.72 22.38
C SER A 307 -11.44 24.55 22.03
N ALA A 308 -10.49 23.89 21.38
CA ALA A 308 -9.65 24.55 20.39
C ALA A 308 -10.56 25.31 19.41
N ARG A 309 -10.09 26.44 18.90
CA ARG A 309 -10.87 27.41 18.13
C ARG A 309 -11.94 26.76 17.25
N SER A 310 -13.20 26.82 17.70
CA SER A 310 -14.40 26.50 16.93
C SER A 310 -14.23 25.39 15.89
N MET A 311 -13.82 24.18 16.29
CA MET A 311 -14.08 23.03 15.43
C MET A 311 -15.60 22.93 15.25
N PRO A 312 -16.14 22.83 14.02
CA PRO A 312 -17.57 22.70 13.81
C PRO A 312 -18.08 21.49 14.61
N SER A 313 -18.89 21.77 15.64
CA SER A 313 -19.30 20.85 16.70
C SER A 313 -20.23 19.72 16.24
N SER A 314 -20.23 19.37 14.96
CA SER A 314 -21.12 18.38 14.35
C SER A 314 -20.41 17.19 13.69
N SER A 315 -19.08 17.09 13.73
CA SER A 315 -18.37 16.10 12.89
C SER A 315 -17.21 15.32 13.53
N ILE A 316 -16.98 15.39 14.85
CA ILE A 316 -16.07 14.43 15.49
C ILE A 316 -16.93 13.28 16.04
N PRO A 317 -17.17 12.19 15.28
CA PRO A 317 -17.72 10.99 15.89
C PRO A 317 -16.72 10.56 16.98
N PRO A 318 -17.18 10.21 18.20
CA PRO A 318 -16.32 9.52 19.13
C PRO A 318 -15.73 8.30 18.40
N CYS A 319 -14.42 8.06 18.49
CA CYS A 319 -13.74 6.95 17.80
C CYS A 319 -14.49 5.60 17.94
N GLN A 320 -15.26 5.44 19.02
CA GLN A 320 -16.14 4.31 19.27
C GLN A 320 -17.20 4.01 18.20
N PHE A 321 -17.57 4.96 17.31
CA PHE A 321 -18.69 4.76 16.37
C PHE A 321 -18.27 4.35 14.95
N LEU A 322 -17.08 4.71 14.46
CA LEU A 322 -16.64 4.35 13.11
C LEU A 322 -16.24 2.87 12.97
N MET A 323 -15.77 2.23 14.05
CA MET A 323 -15.21 0.87 13.98
C MET A 323 -16.17 -0.26 14.41
N ARG A 324 -17.36 0.04 14.96
CA ARG A 324 -18.31 -1.01 15.42
C ARG A 324 -18.93 -1.86 14.30
N GLY A 325 -18.74 -1.48 13.03
CA GLY A 325 -19.18 -2.24 11.85
C GLY A 325 -18.16 -3.22 11.26
N GLN A 326 -16.88 -3.06 11.59
CA GLN A 326 -15.76 -3.78 10.95
C GLN A 326 -14.97 -4.51 12.05
N ARG A 327 -15.52 -5.61 12.59
CA ARG A 327 -14.66 -6.53 13.35
C ARG A 327 -13.83 -7.30 12.32
N PRO A 328 -12.49 -7.19 12.33
CA PRO A 328 -11.68 -8.03 11.47
C PRO A 328 -12.01 -9.48 11.79
N ARG A 329 -12.58 -10.18 10.82
CA ARG A 329 -12.64 -11.64 10.91
C ARG A 329 -11.19 -12.07 10.91
N ARG A 330 -10.70 -12.55 12.06
CA ARG A 330 -9.48 -13.38 12.09
C ARG A 330 -9.72 -14.54 11.13
N ILE A 331 -9.25 -14.42 9.90
CA ILE A 331 -9.19 -15.53 8.95
C ILE A 331 -8.08 -16.43 9.51
N ARG A 332 -8.45 -17.36 10.39
CA ARG A 332 -7.58 -18.51 10.62
C ARG A 332 -7.60 -19.28 9.31
N TYR A 333 -6.54 -19.19 8.51
CA TYR A 333 -6.28 -20.11 7.41
C TYR A 333 -6.20 -21.53 7.99
N ARG A 334 -7.31 -22.27 7.91
CA ARG A 334 -7.26 -23.72 7.82
C ARG A 334 -7.01 -24.01 6.36
N SER A 335 -5.88 -24.63 6.06
CA SER A 335 -5.63 -25.19 4.73
C SER A 335 -6.85 -25.99 4.26
N PRO A 336 -7.25 -25.90 2.98
CA PRO A 336 -8.32 -26.72 2.45
C PRO A 336 -7.88 -28.18 2.55
N ARG A 337 -8.49 -28.95 3.46
CA ARG A 337 -8.52 -30.41 3.28
C ARG A 337 -9.41 -30.67 2.09
N PHE A 338 -8.81 -31.02 0.96
CA PHE A 338 -9.51 -31.55 -0.20
C PHE A 338 -10.46 -32.67 0.24
N HIS A 339 -11.76 -32.42 0.11
CA HIS A 339 -12.76 -33.49 0.01
C HIS A 339 -13.01 -33.70 -1.47
N GLU A 340 -12.68 -34.90 -1.92
CA GLU A 340 -13.10 -35.49 -3.19
C GLU A 340 -14.64 -35.36 -3.29
N VAL A 341 -15.14 -34.50 -4.18
CA VAL A 341 -16.55 -34.45 -4.54
C VAL A 341 -16.69 -34.95 -5.97
N ALA A 342 -17.30 -36.13 -6.09
CA ALA A 342 -17.67 -36.76 -7.35
C ALA A 342 -18.63 -35.88 -8.16
N PHE A 343 -18.33 -35.69 -9.44
CA PHE A 343 -19.14 -34.95 -10.40
C PHE A 343 -20.49 -35.64 -10.68
N GLY A 344 -21.59 -35.03 -10.24
CA GLY A 344 -22.95 -35.30 -10.69
C GLY A 344 -23.43 -34.21 -11.65
N ARG A 345 -23.68 -34.58 -12.91
CA ARG A 345 -24.22 -33.68 -13.96
C ARG A 345 -25.57 -33.08 -13.56
N SER A 346 -25.72 -31.77 -13.72
CA SER A 346 -27.02 -31.11 -13.85
C SER A 346 -26.92 -29.91 -14.78
N THR A 347 -27.59 -30.02 -15.92
CA THR A 347 -27.79 -28.98 -16.93
C THR A 347 -28.80 -27.94 -16.44
N ARG A 348 -28.41 -26.66 -16.36
CA ARG A 348 -29.35 -25.53 -16.47
C ARG A 348 -28.78 -24.37 -17.27
N SER A 349 -29.58 -24.00 -18.27
CA SER A 349 -29.47 -22.84 -19.15
C SER A 349 -29.59 -21.53 -18.36
N ILE A 350 -28.68 -20.59 -18.62
CA ILE A 350 -28.82 -19.18 -18.24
C ILE A 350 -28.74 -18.35 -19.54
N ARG A 351 -29.73 -17.46 -19.68
CA ARG A 351 -29.90 -16.54 -20.80
C ARG A 351 -28.91 -15.38 -20.70
N ALA A 352 -28.41 -14.99 -21.87
CA ALA A 352 -27.55 -13.84 -22.11
C ALA A 352 -28.22 -12.49 -21.78
N ALA A 353 -27.43 -11.54 -21.30
CA ALA A 353 -27.78 -10.13 -21.25
C ALA A 353 -26.56 -9.25 -21.56
N HIS A 354 -26.72 -8.46 -22.63
CA HIS A 354 -26.15 -7.15 -22.94
C HIS A 354 -24.64 -6.98 -23.17
N ILE A 355 -24.35 -6.87 -24.47
CA ILE A 355 -23.16 -6.33 -25.12
C ILE A 355 -23.24 -4.78 -25.12
N PHE A 356 -22.16 -4.10 -24.72
CA PHE A 356 -21.90 -2.69 -25.04
C PHE A 356 -20.85 -2.62 -26.16
N PRO A 357 -21.01 -1.75 -27.19
CA PRO A 357 -20.11 -1.71 -28.33
C PRO A 357 -18.94 -0.75 -28.10
N TRP A 358 -17.74 -1.21 -28.46
CA TRP A 358 -16.55 -0.39 -28.65
C TRP A 358 -16.68 0.47 -29.92
N SER A 359 -16.47 1.78 -29.79
CA SER A 359 -16.35 2.70 -30.93
C SER A 359 -14.92 2.76 -31.45
N ARG A 360 -14.81 2.64 -32.78
CA ARG A 360 -13.60 2.66 -33.61
C ARG A 360 -12.77 3.95 -33.46
N ILE A 361 -11.46 3.79 -33.33
CA ILE A 361 -10.46 4.83 -33.65
C ILE A 361 -10.06 4.66 -35.11
N VAL A 362 -10.20 5.72 -35.89
CA VAL A 362 -9.71 5.84 -37.28
C VAL A 362 -8.37 6.59 -37.22
N PRO A 363 -7.32 6.16 -37.95
CA PRO A 363 -6.06 6.88 -37.99
C PRO A 363 -6.17 8.11 -38.92
N ALA A 364 -5.71 9.27 -38.43
CA ALA A 364 -5.55 10.47 -39.23
C ALA A 364 -4.22 10.40 -39.99
N THR A 365 -4.29 10.46 -41.32
CA THR A 365 -3.18 10.79 -42.21
C THR A 365 -2.94 12.29 -42.20
N VAL A 366 -1.70 12.70 -41.88
CA VAL A 366 -0.97 13.79 -42.56
C VAL A 366 0.47 13.32 -42.74
#